data_AF-A0A5R8QA99-F1
#
_entry.id   AF-A0A5R8QA99-F1
#
_cell.length_a   1.000
_cell.length_b   1.000
_cell.length_c   1.000
_cell.angle_alpha   90.00
_cell.angle_beta   90.00
_cell.angle_gamma   90.00
#
_symmetry.space_group_name_H-M   'P 1'
#
loop_
_entity.id
_entity.type
_entity.pdbx_description
1 polymer ?
#
loop_
_entity_poly.entity_id
_entity_poly.type
_entity_poly.pdbx_seq_one_letter_code
_entity_poly.pdbx_strand_id
1 'polypeptide(L)'
;MNRPFRVYLAGKITKNGWRCKIAPRYRSVSDTEAFYDSELELETITPEVVMSGPFAISCDHGCFRGDGSHGIGGFANGYKCDGAVDLPDDVRWRRVRAFEINERRLERADAVFAYLDGPNPTGTVFELGHAWKAGKPIFLAFAPDIPRNDFWYPAEAADEVVTVNDVEGAWGRFADSDDSFLARRFAGTAGGFLPRRGWTRISLREPPLNLDNIDAANVDLYPGH
;
A
#
# COMPACT_ATOMS: atom_id res chain seq x y z
N MET A 1 -2.97 -29.29 0.89
CA MET A 1 -3.31 -28.27 -0.12
C MET A 1 -2.43 -27.06 0.16
N ASN A 2 -1.63 -26.60 -0.80
CA ASN A 2 -0.90 -25.35 -0.64
C ASN A 2 -1.92 -24.21 -0.55
N ARG A 3 -1.78 -23.34 0.46
CA ARG A 3 -2.62 -22.14 0.55
C ARG A 3 -2.26 -21.19 -0.61
N PRO A 4 -3.21 -20.36 -1.07
CA PRO A 4 -2.90 -19.33 -2.07
C PRO A 4 -1.84 -18.35 -1.55
N PHE A 5 -1.09 -17.77 -2.49
CA PHE A 5 -0.09 -16.74 -2.23
C PHE A 5 -0.77 -15.38 -2.10
N ARG A 6 -0.56 -14.70 -0.97
CA ARG A 6 -1.27 -13.47 -0.62
C ARG A 6 -0.45 -12.24 -0.97
N VAL A 7 -1.03 -11.32 -1.72
CA VAL A 7 -0.37 -10.06 -2.11
C VAL A 7 -1.17 -8.88 -1.62
N TYR A 8 -0.50 -7.96 -0.92
CA TYR A 8 -1.07 -6.66 -0.60
C TYR A 8 -0.84 -5.69 -1.76
N LEU A 9 -1.91 -5.17 -2.37
CA LEU A 9 -1.86 -4.28 -3.53
C LEU A 9 -1.82 -2.82 -3.08
N ALA A 10 -0.66 -2.29 -2.72
CA ALA A 10 -0.49 -0.91 -2.24
C ALA A 10 -0.49 0.12 -3.40
N GLY A 11 -0.99 1.33 -3.17
CA GLY A 11 -1.13 2.39 -4.17
C GLY A 11 -2.31 3.32 -3.89
N LYS A 12 -2.43 4.42 -4.62
CA LYS A 12 -3.57 5.35 -4.43
C LYS A 12 -4.89 4.61 -4.67
N ILE A 13 -5.87 4.81 -3.79
CA ILE A 13 -7.20 4.19 -3.93
C ILE A 13 -8.08 5.15 -4.73
N THR A 14 -8.39 4.78 -5.97
CA THR A 14 -9.19 5.58 -6.90
C THR A 14 -10.46 4.85 -7.33
N LYS A 15 -11.44 5.60 -7.85
CA LYS A 15 -12.64 5.02 -8.48
C LYS A 15 -12.20 4.28 -9.74
N ASN A 16 -12.62 3.02 -9.89
CA ASN A 16 -12.24 2.16 -11.02
C ASN A 16 -10.72 2.08 -11.26
N GLY A 17 -9.93 2.23 -10.20
CA GLY A 17 -8.47 2.25 -10.27
C GLY A 17 -7.87 0.94 -10.76
N TRP A 18 -6.56 0.96 -10.94
CA TRP A 18 -5.76 -0.13 -11.51
C TRP A 18 -5.96 -1.49 -10.82
N ARG A 19 -6.30 -1.51 -9.52
CA ARG A 19 -6.58 -2.76 -8.78
C ARG A 19 -7.67 -3.60 -9.43
N CYS A 20 -8.64 -2.98 -10.11
CA CYS A 20 -9.70 -3.70 -10.80
C CYS A 20 -9.20 -4.44 -12.04
N LYS A 21 -8.04 -4.07 -12.58
CA LYS A 21 -7.39 -4.78 -13.70
C LYS A 21 -6.67 -6.03 -13.20
N ILE A 22 -6.19 -6.01 -11.96
CA ILE A 22 -5.46 -7.13 -11.33
C ILE A 22 -6.40 -8.06 -10.56
N ALA A 23 -7.37 -7.53 -9.82
CA ALA A 23 -8.37 -8.26 -9.06
C ALA A 23 -9.78 -7.79 -9.50
N PRO A 24 -10.35 -8.37 -10.57
CA PRO A 24 -11.60 -7.89 -11.19
C PRO A 24 -12.78 -7.75 -10.23
N ARG A 25 -12.87 -8.64 -9.23
CA ARG A 25 -13.93 -8.63 -8.20
C ARG A 25 -13.79 -7.51 -7.17
N TYR A 26 -12.70 -6.74 -7.18
CA TYR A 26 -12.48 -5.61 -6.27
C TYR A 26 -13.56 -4.53 -6.40
N ARG A 27 -14.19 -4.39 -7.59
CA ARG A 27 -15.29 -3.44 -7.81
C ARG A 27 -16.56 -3.78 -7.03
N SER A 28 -16.74 -5.03 -6.62
CA SER A 28 -17.98 -5.53 -6.01
C SER A 28 -17.92 -5.57 -4.48
N VAL A 29 -16.92 -4.92 -3.88
CA VAL A 29 -16.72 -4.84 -2.44
C VAL A 29 -17.69 -3.82 -1.81
N SER A 30 -18.68 -4.28 -1.05
CA SER A 30 -19.72 -3.44 -0.43
C SER A 30 -19.43 -3.03 1.02
N ASP A 31 -20.00 -1.89 1.45
CA ASP A 31 -19.95 -1.36 2.83
C ASP A 31 -20.93 -2.12 3.74
N THR A 32 -20.61 -3.38 4.08
CA THR A 32 -21.36 -4.13 5.09
C THR A 32 -20.48 -4.39 6.32
N GLU A 33 -21.03 -4.47 7.53
CA GLU A 33 -20.24 -4.79 8.73
C GLU A 33 -19.49 -6.12 8.59
N ALA A 34 -20.12 -7.13 7.98
CA ALA A 34 -19.49 -8.40 7.63
C ALA A 34 -18.22 -8.22 6.78
N PHE A 35 -18.12 -7.13 6.03
CA PHE A 35 -16.96 -6.82 5.20
C PHE A 35 -15.78 -6.30 6.04
N TYR A 36 -16.02 -5.54 7.12
CA TYR A 36 -14.97 -5.11 8.05
C TYR A 36 -14.38 -6.30 8.83
N ASP A 37 -15.21 -7.30 9.13
CA ASP A 37 -14.77 -8.53 9.80
C ASP A 37 -14.27 -9.61 8.83
N SER A 38 -14.37 -9.37 7.52
CA SER A 38 -13.93 -10.34 6.53
C SER A 38 -12.42 -10.29 6.28
N GLU A 39 -11.79 -11.45 6.39
CA GLU A 39 -10.46 -11.74 5.83
C GLU A 39 -10.54 -11.92 4.30
N LEU A 40 -11.32 -11.09 3.61
CA LEU A 40 -11.61 -11.30 2.20
C LEU A 40 -10.34 -11.27 1.36
N GLU A 41 -10.08 -12.42 0.75
CA GLU A 41 -9.08 -12.62 -0.29
C GLU A 41 -9.80 -12.60 -1.65
N LEU A 42 -9.30 -11.80 -2.58
CA LEU A 42 -9.84 -11.72 -3.93
C LEU A 42 -8.89 -12.39 -4.91
N GLU A 43 -9.42 -13.24 -5.78
CA GLU A 43 -8.64 -13.80 -6.89
C GLU A 43 -8.07 -12.68 -7.76
N THR A 44 -6.80 -12.83 -8.11
CA THR A 44 -6.15 -11.97 -9.10
C THR A 44 -6.25 -12.59 -10.50
N ILE A 45 -5.77 -11.89 -11.52
CA ILE A 45 -5.61 -12.41 -12.87
C ILE A 45 -4.57 -13.56 -12.96
N THR A 46 -3.71 -13.70 -11.95
CA THR A 46 -2.76 -14.81 -11.84
C THR A 46 -3.36 -15.90 -10.96
N PRO A 47 -3.48 -17.15 -11.47
CA PRO A 47 -3.94 -18.28 -10.67
C PRO A 47 -3.11 -18.45 -9.39
N GLU A 48 -3.76 -18.90 -8.31
CA GLU A 48 -3.14 -19.16 -7.00
C GLU A 48 -2.60 -17.92 -6.27
N VAL A 49 -2.68 -16.73 -6.87
CA VAL A 49 -2.37 -15.45 -6.24
C VAL A 49 -3.66 -14.72 -5.89
N VAL A 50 -3.78 -14.33 -4.62
CA VAL A 50 -4.94 -13.60 -4.09
C VAL A 50 -4.52 -12.25 -3.54
N MET A 51 -5.35 -11.23 -3.76
CA MET A 51 -5.24 -9.92 -3.14
C MET A 51 -5.74 -9.99 -1.70
N SER A 52 -4.90 -9.60 -0.74
CA SER A 52 -5.29 -9.51 0.68
C SER A 52 -5.76 -8.11 1.09
N GLY A 53 -5.32 -7.04 0.42
CA GLY A 53 -5.68 -5.66 0.75
C GLY A 53 -5.14 -4.65 -0.27
N PRO A 54 -5.35 -3.34 -0.06
CA PRO A 54 -6.05 -2.71 1.06
C PRO A 54 -7.57 -2.92 1.01
N PHE A 55 -8.18 -2.89 2.19
CA PHE A 55 -9.59 -2.65 2.38
C PHE A 55 -9.96 -1.26 1.87
N ALA A 56 -10.99 -1.22 1.03
CA ALA A 56 -11.61 0.02 0.60
C ALA A 56 -13.06 -0.28 0.21
N ILE A 57 -13.98 0.61 0.54
CA ILE A 57 -15.37 0.47 0.11
C ILE A 57 -15.42 0.73 -1.38
N SER A 58 -15.92 -0.22 -2.17
CA SER A 58 -16.19 0.02 -3.58
C SER A 58 -17.59 0.59 -3.74
N CYS A 59 -17.67 1.72 -4.43
CA CYS A 59 -18.93 2.32 -4.84
C CYS A 59 -18.72 2.82 -6.26
N ASP A 60 -19.51 2.32 -7.22
CA ASP A 60 -19.40 2.71 -8.63
C ASP A 60 -19.78 4.18 -8.86
N HIS A 61 -20.37 4.85 -7.86
CA HIS A 61 -20.54 6.31 -7.85
C HIS A 61 -19.24 7.04 -7.48
N GLY A 62 -18.34 6.40 -6.72
CA GLY A 62 -17.09 6.97 -6.22
C GLY A 62 -17.20 7.65 -4.87
N CYS A 63 -18.31 7.46 -4.14
CA CYS A 63 -18.64 8.19 -2.92
C CYS A 63 -17.57 8.13 -1.82
N PHE A 64 -16.80 7.03 -1.77
CA PHE A 64 -15.78 6.79 -0.74
C PHE A 64 -14.36 7.15 -1.18
N ARG A 65 -14.21 7.74 -2.38
CA ARG A 65 -12.93 8.04 -3.01
C ARG A 65 -12.67 9.54 -2.93
N GLY A 66 -11.53 9.92 -2.37
CA GLY A 66 -11.09 11.31 -2.26
C GLY A 66 -9.68 11.38 -1.71
N ASP A 67 -9.02 12.51 -1.89
CA ASP A 67 -7.69 12.71 -1.30
C ASP A 67 -7.79 12.58 0.23
N GLY A 68 -6.88 11.78 0.80
CA GLY A 68 -6.88 11.46 2.23
C GLY A 68 -7.98 10.51 2.71
N SER A 69 -8.87 10.01 1.85
CA SER A 69 -9.98 9.15 2.28
C SER A 69 -9.58 7.69 2.52
N HIS A 70 -8.47 7.24 1.91
CA HIS A 70 -8.05 5.84 1.87
C HIS A 70 -9.19 4.86 1.53
N GLY A 71 -10.15 5.30 0.70
CA GLY A 71 -11.26 4.48 0.24
C GLY A 71 -12.40 4.25 1.23
N ILE A 72 -12.45 4.98 2.34
CA ILE A 72 -13.48 4.85 3.39
C ILE A 72 -14.28 6.12 3.67
N GLY A 73 -13.97 7.21 2.96
CA GLY A 73 -14.51 8.52 3.27
C GLY A 73 -15.83 8.83 2.58
N GLY A 74 -16.94 8.79 3.31
CA GLY A 74 -17.97 9.79 3.08
C GLY A 74 -17.40 11.18 3.44
N PHE A 75 -17.86 12.24 2.79
CA PHE A 75 -17.68 13.65 3.16
C PHE A 75 -16.50 14.46 2.61
N ALA A 76 -15.69 13.99 1.65
CA ALA A 76 -14.71 14.91 1.05
C ALA A 76 -15.39 16.02 0.19
N ASN A 77 -16.48 15.69 -0.53
CA ASN A 77 -17.05 16.60 -1.55
C ASN A 77 -18.59 16.71 -1.55
N GLY A 78 -19.29 16.35 -0.46
CA GLY A 78 -20.76 16.51 -0.39
C GLY A 78 -21.59 15.58 -1.30
N TYR A 79 -20.96 14.67 -2.06
CA TYR A 79 -21.66 13.67 -2.86
C TYR A 79 -22.19 12.54 -1.98
N LYS A 80 -23.41 12.69 -1.48
CA LYS A 80 -24.22 11.59 -0.96
C LYS A 80 -24.67 10.76 -2.15
N CYS A 81 -24.38 9.46 -2.19
CA CYS A 81 -25.29 8.59 -2.95
C CYS A 81 -26.58 8.47 -2.13
N ASP A 82 -27.74 8.34 -2.77
CA ASP A 82 -28.95 7.91 -2.08
C ASP A 82 -28.66 6.57 -1.39
N GLY A 83 -28.49 6.61 -0.07
CA GLY A 83 -28.07 5.46 0.76
C GLY A 83 -26.74 5.64 1.52
N ALA A 84 -25.93 6.65 1.19
CA ALA A 84 -24.84 7.07 2.07
C ALA A 84 -25.48 7.81 3.26
N VAL A 85 -25.65 7.07 4.36
CA VAL A 85 -26.16 7.64 5.61
C VAL A 85 -25.23 8.78 6.01
N ASP A 86 -25.79 9.93 6.37
CA ASP A 86 -25.06 10.93 7.14
C ASP A 86 -24.64 10.25 8.44
N LEU A 87 -23.45 9.66 8.43
CA LEU A 87 -22.88 9.21 9.67
C LEU A 87 -22.58 10.47 10.47
N PRO A 88 -22.99 10.51 11.75
CA PRO A 88 -22.55 11.52 12.71
C PRO A 88 -21.02 11.59 12.73
N ASP A 89 -20.42 12.44 13.59
CA ASP A 89 -18.97 12.68 13.77
C ASP A 89 -18.08 11.44 14.06
N ASP A 90 -18.56 10.23 13.80
CA ASP A 90 -18.00 8.93 14.03
C ASP A 90 -17.04 8.44 12.94
N VAL A 91 -16.72 9.25 11.91
CA VAL A 91 -15.70 8.97 10.85
C VAL A 91 -14.40 8.37 11.43
N ARG A 92 -14.08 8.72 12.69
CA ARG A 92 -12.98 8.13 13.44
C ARG A 92 -13.07 6.61 13.58
N TRP A 93 -14.22 6.00 13.90
CA TRP A 93 -14.32 4.54 14.03
C TRP A 93 -14.05 3.86 12.70
N ARG A 94 -14.58 4.40 11.58
CA ARG A 94 -14.32 3.86 10.24
C ARG A 94 -12.83 3.89 9.91
N ARG A 95 -12.16 5.00 10.21
CA ARG A 95 -10.70 5.15 10.04
C ARG A 95 -9.93 4.14 10.89
N VAL A 96 -10.28 3.99 12.16
CA VAL A 96 -9.64 3.03 13.07
C VAL A 96 -9.86 1.60 12.58
N ARG A 97 -11.09 1.24 12.20
CA ARG A 97 -11.37 -0.11 11.68
C ARG A 97 -10.66 -0.39 10.37
N ALA A 98 -10.70 0.52 9.41
CA ALA A 98 -9.99 0.36 8.15
C ALA A 98 -8.48 0.23 8.36
N PHE A 99 -7.92 1.02 9.27
CA PHE A 99 -6.53 0.92 9.69
C PHE A 99 -6.22 -0.49 10.24
N GLU A 100 -6.96 -0.94 11.25
CA GLU A 100 -6.78 -2.28 11.86
C GLU A 100 -6.88 -3.42 10.82
N ILE A 101 -7.83 -3.32 9.90
CA ILE A 101 -8.03 -4.33 8.86
C ILE A 101 -6.88 -4.33 7.86
N ASN A 102 -6.42 -3.16 7.44
CA ASN A 102 -5.29 -3.03 6.52
C ASN A 102 -4.00 -3.54 7.15
N GLU A 103 -3.76 -3.25 8.43
CA GLU A 103 -2.62 -3.80 9.16
C GLU A 103 -2.68 -5.34 9.18
N ARG A 104 -3.81 -5.94 9.60
CA ARG A 104 -3.97 -7.41 9.61
C ARG A 104 -3.76 -8.03 8.22
N ARG A 105 -4.28 -7.39 7.16
CA ARG A 105 -4.15 -7.87 5.78
C ARG A 105 -2.72 -7.77 5.24
N LEU A 106 -1.99 -6.74 5.66
CA LEU A 106 -0.57 -6.55 5.33
C LEU A 106 0.30 -7.55 6.09
N GLU A 107 0.04 -7.76 7.38
CA GLU A 107 0.76 -8.73 8.22
C GLU A 107 0.63 -10.16 7.67
N ARG A 108 -0.53 -10.52 7.11
CA ARG A 108 -0.77 -11.85 6.52
C ARG A 108 -0.33 -11.98 5.06
N ALA A 109 -0.01 -10.88 4.40
CA ALA A 109 0.49 -10.91 3.03
C ALA A 109 1.86 -11.58 2.96
N ASP A 110 2.10 -12.33 1.88
CA ASP A 110 3.39 -12.94 1.59
C ASP A 110 4.33 -11.96 0.87
N ALA A 111 3.77 -11.00 0.14
CA ALA A 111 4.48 -9.89 -0.50
C ALA A 111 3.60 -8.64 -0.63
N VAL A 112 4.24 -7.50 -0.92
CA VAL A 112 3.58 -6.26 -1.28
C VAL A 112 3.90 -5.95 -2.74
N PHE A 113 2.84 -5.74 -3.53
CA PHE A 113 2.92 -5.14 -4.85
C PHE A 113 2.41 -3.71 -4.74
N ALA A 114 3.28 -2.74 -4.98
CA ALA A 114 2.93 -1.34 -4.95
C ALA A 114 2.98 -0.74 -6.36
N TYR A 115 1.90 -0.09 -6.80
CA TYR A 115 1.88 0.66 -8.06
C TYR A 115 1.45 2.10 -7.80
N LEU A 116 2.37 3.04 -8.07
CA LEU A 116 2.16 4.47 -7.93
C LEU A 116 1.88 5.06 -9.31
N ASP A 117 0.64 5.51 -9.51
CA ASP A 117 0.11 6.07 -10.76
C ASP A 117 -0.54 7.46 -10.57
N GLY A 118 -0.27 8.10 -9.43
CA GLY A 118 -0.78 9.43 -9.15
C GLY A 118 -0.15 10.08 -7.93
N PRO A 119 -0.42 11.38 -7.72
CA PRO A 119 0.18 12.15 -6.64
C PRO A 119 -0.43 11.81 -5.27
N ASN A 120 0.34 12.12 -4.23
CA ASN A 120 -0.05 12.07 -2.82
C ASN A 120 -0.58 10.70 -2.31
N PRO A 121 0.12 9.56 -2.57
CA PRO A 121 -0.28 8.26 -2.05
C PRO A 121 0.13 8.08 -0.57
N THR A 122 -0.23 9.04 0.30
CA THR A 122 0.26 9.13 1.70
C THR A 122 0.02 7.86 2.51
N GLY A 123 -1.19 7.29 2.42
CA GLY A 123 -1.50 6.01 3.08
C GLY A 123 -0.61 4.86 2.58
N THR A 124 -0.29 4.83 1.29
CA THR A 124 0.61 3.82 0.72
C THR A 124 2.06 4.01 1.13
N VAL A 125 2.54 5.25 1.30
CA VAL A 125 3.87 5.48 1.86
C VAL A 125 3.96 4.92 3.29
N PHE A 126 2.90 5.08 4.10
CA PHE A 126 2.83 4.45 5.42
C PHE A 126 2.82 2.92 5.33
N GLU A 127 1.98 2.33 4.47
CA GLU A 127 1.90 0.87 4.26
C GLU A 127 3.25 0.28 3.84
N LEU A 128 3.98 0.94 2.94
CA LEU A 128 5.31 0.52 2.51
C LEU A 128 6.32 0.52 3.67
N GLY A 129 6.29 1.54 4.52
CA GLY A 129 7.12 1.59 5.73
C GLY A 129 6.80 0.45 6.69
N HIS A 130 5.52 0.15 6.90
CA HIS A 130 5.08 -0.98 7.73
C HIS A 130 5.56 -2.31 7.13
N ALA A 131 5.31 -2.54 5.83
CA ALA A 131 5.76 -3.75 5.13
C ALA A 131 7.27 -3.96 5.23
N TRP A 132 8.06 -2.89 5.07
CA TRP A 132 9.51 -2.94 5.18
C TRP A 132 9.96 -3.35 6.58
N LYS A 133 9.37 -2.75 7.62
CA LYS A 133 9.66 -3.08 9.02
C LYS A 133 9.28 -4.52 9.35
N ALA A 134 8.19 -5.02 8.78
CA ALA A 134 7.74 -6.41 8.91
C ALA A 134 8.55 -7.40 8.06
N GLY A 135 9.56 -6.94 7.32
CA GLY A 135 10.40 -7.80 6.48
C GLY A 135 9.68 -8.38 5.26
N LYS A 136 8.55 -7.78 4.85
CA LYS A 136 7.82 -8.22 3.66
C LYS A 136 8.62 -7.90 2.40
N PRO A 137 8.68 -8.82 1.42
CA PRO A 137 9.17 -8.50 0.08
C PRO A 137 8.30 -7.42 -0.57
N ILE A 138 8.92 -6.36 -1.07
CA ILE A 138 8.24 -5.22 -1.68
C ILE A 138 8.68 -5.09 -3.14
N PHE A 139 7.72 -5.17 -4.05
CA PHE A 139 7.88 -4.78 -5.44
C PHE A 139 7.21 -3.42 -5.64
N LEU A 140 7.96 -2.40 -6.04
CA LEU A 140 7.47 -1.04 -6.23
C LEU A 140 7.57 -0.62 -7.70
N ALA A 141 6.42 -0.37 -8.31
CA ALA A 141 6.32 0.10 -9.68
C ALA A 141 5.79 1.54 -9.74
N PHE A 142 6.33 2.30 -10.68
CA PHE A 142 5.93 3.67 -10.99
C PHE A 142 5.34 3.73 -12.41
N ALA A 143 4.22 4.45 -12.56
CA ALA A 143 3.80 4.92 -13.88
C ALA A 143 4.83 5.95 -14.43
N PRO A 144 4.91 6.16 -15.76
CA PRO A 144 6.01 6.91 -16.38
C PRO A 144 6.08 8.39 -15.96
N ASP A 145 4.95 8.97 -15.59
CA ASP A 145 4.78 10.36 -15.19
C ASP A 145 4.97 10.61 -13.69
N ILE A 146 5.20 9.56 -12.90
CA ILE A 146 5.41 9.70 -11.46
C ILE A 146 6.89 9.97 -11.17
N PRO A 147 7.22 11.13 -10.56
CA PRO A 147 8.60 11.51 -10.28
C PRO A 147 9.16 10.61 -9.18
N ARG A 148 9.87 9.54 -9.57
CA ARG A 148 10.48 8.57 -8.63
C ARG A 148 11.30 9.24 -7.53
N ASN A 149 11.98 10.35 -7.84
CA ASN A 149 12.81 11.07 -6.88
C ASN A 149 12.00 11.62 -5.69
N ASP A 150 10.71 11.92 -5.85
CA ASP A 150 9.87 12.36 -4.74
C ASP A 150 9.52 11.21 -3.79
N PHE A 151 9.72 9.97 -4.26
CA PHE A 151 9.49 8.72 -3.55
C PHE A 151 10.80 7.97 -3.28
N TRP A 152 11.94 8.67 -3.26
CA TRP A 152 13.25 8.05 -3.03
C TRP A 152 13.27 7.21 -1.74
N TYR A 153 12.65 7.72 -0.67
CA TYR A 153 12.67 7.05 0.63
C TYR A 153 11.95 5.68 0.63
N PRO A 154 10.67 5.57 0.22
CA PRO A 154 10.03 4.25 0.06
C PRO A 154 10.67 3.41 -1.06
N ALA A 155 11.30 4.01 -2.07
CA ALA A 155 12.01 3.25 -3.11
C ALA A 155 13.26 2.53 -2.58
N GLU A 156 14.00 3.13 -1.65
CA GLU A 156 15.14 2.47 -0.98
C GLU A 156 14.71 1.28 -0.09
N ALA A 157 13.45 1.27 0.34
CA ALA A 157 12.88 0.18 1.13
C ALA A 157 12.41 -1.01 0.28
N ALA A 158 12.26 -0.83 -1.03
CA ALA A 158 11.76 -1.86 -1.94
C ALA A 158 12.84 -2.86 -2.34
N ASP A 159 12.46 -4.12 -2.54
CA ASP A 159 13.36 -5.17 -3.01
C ASP A 159 13.55 -5.09 -4.54
N GLU A 160 12.54 -4.58 -5.26
CA GLU A 160 12.62 -4.29 -6.69
C GLU A 160 11.87 -2.99 -7.00
N VAL A 161 12.47 -2.14 -7.84
CA VAL A 161 11.88 -0.87 -8.29
C VAL A 161 11.90 -0.79 -9.80
N VAL A 162 10.73 -0.54 -10.41
CA VAL A 162 10.59 -0.44 -11.86
C VAL A 162 9.77 0.79 -12.26
N THR A 163 10.01 1.28 -13.47
CA THR A 163 9.10 2.18 -14.17
C THR A 163 8.51 1.44 -15.36
N VAL A 164 7.18 1.45 -15.49
CA VAL A 164 6.45 0.73 -16.54
C VAL A 164 5.32 1.59 -17.09
N ASN A 165 4.85 1.29 -18.30
CA ASN A 165 3.80 2.07 -18.98
C ASN A 165 2.41 1.88 -18.37
N ASP A 166 2.12 0.71 -17.79
CA ASP A 166 0.82 0.36 -17.23
C ASP A 166 0.96 -0.67 -16.10
N VAL A 167 -0.14 -0.90 -15.37
CA VAL A 167 -0.15 -1.80 -14.22
C VAL A 167 -0.02 -3.27 -14.64
N GLU A 168 -0.53 -3.63 -15.82
CA GLU A 168 -0.46 -4.97 -16.36
C GLU A 168 1.00 -5.37 -16.63
N GLY A 169 1.80 -4.47 -17.19
CA GLY A 169 3.23 -4.65 -17.37
C GLY A 169 4.01 -4.73 -16.06
N ALA A 170 3.63 -3.95 -15.04
CA ALA A 170 4.20 -4.10 -13.68
C ALA A 170 3.84 -5.47 -13.10
N TRP A 171 2.58 -5.87 -13.19
CA TRP A 171 2.10 -7.13 -12.65
C TRP A 171 2.75 -8.33 -13.33
N GLY A 172 2.97 -8.28 -14.65
CA GLY A 172 3.66 -9.34 -15.36
C GLY A 172 5.11 -9.54 -14.90
N ARG A 173 5.81 -8.46 -14.55
CA ARG A 173 7.15 -8.54 -13.93
C ARG A 173 7.09 -9.05 -12.49
N PHE A 174 6.02 -8.77 -11.79
CA PHE A 174 5.83 -9.20 -10.41
C PHE A 174 5.46 -10.69 -10.30
N ALA A 175 4.48 -11.16 -11.08
CA ALA A 175 3.85 -12.48 -10.91
C ALA A 175 3.79 -13.36 -12.18
N ASP A 176 3.74 -12.81 -13.40
CA ASP A 176 3.42 -13.59 -14.61
C ASP A 176 4.64 -13.92 -15.49
N SER A 177 5.67 -14.56 -14.90
CA SER A 177 6.74 -15.23 -15.66
C SER A 177 7.60 -16.13 -14.77
N ASP A 178 8.35 -17.05 -15.39
CA ASP A 178 9.36 -17.88 -14.72
C ASP A 178 10.53 -17.05 -14.16
N ASP A 179 10.71 -15.83 -14.68
CA ASP A 179 11.63 -14.81 -14.16
C ASP A 179 10.86 -13.63 -13.56
N SER A 180 9.71 -13.88 -12.95
CA SER A 180 8.98 -12.87 -12.18
C SER A 180 9.65 -12.64 -10.82
N PHE A 181 9.33 -11.52 -10.18
CA PHE A 181 9.74 -11.27 -8.79
C PHE A 181 9.34 -12.42 -7.87
N LEU A 182 8.11 -12.91 -7.99
CA LEU A 182 7.64 -14.04 -7.21
C LEU A 182 8.42 -15.32 -7.54
N ALA A 183 8.62 -15.64 -8.82
CA ALA A 183 9.39 -16.82 -9.21
C ALA A 183 10.83 -16.74 -8.68
N ARG A 184 11.55 -15.64 -8.86
CA ARG A 184 12.92 -15.48 -8.35
C ARG A 184 13.02 -15.61 -6.83
N ARG A 185 12.01 -15.14 -6.10
CA ARG A 185 12.05 -15.08 -4.63
C ARG A 185 11.54 -16.35 -3.97
N PHE A 186 10.69 -17.11 -4.64
CA PHE A 186 9.98 -18.26 -4.08
C PHE A 186 10.13 -19.57 -4.87
N ALA A 187 10.84 -19.58 -6.00
CA ALA A 187 11.22 -20.81 -6.69
C ALA A 187 12.12 -21.66 -5.78
N GLY A 188 11.67 -22.88 -5.49
CA GLY A 188 12.43 -23.85 -4.69
C GLY A 188 12.23 -23.77 -3.18
N THR A 189 11.42 -22.83 -2.66
CA THR A 189 11.18 -22.72 -1.22
C THR A 189 9.97 -23.57 -0.80
N ALA A 190 10.17 -24.88 -0.71
CA ALA A 190 9.42 -25.70 0.24
C ALA A 190 9.87 -25.30 1.67
N GLY A 191 9.49 -24.11 2.14
CA GLY A 191 9.63 -23.71 3.55
C GLY A 191 10.82 -22.83 3.96
N GLY A 192 11.43 -22.05 3.08
CA GLY A 192 12.56 -21.19 3.48
C GLY A 192 12.55 -19.80 2.84
N PHE A 193 12.16 -18.77 3.59
CA PHE A 193 12.34 -17.37 3.20
C PHE A 193 13.83 -17.10 2.99
N LEU A 194 14.24 -16.63 1.80
CA LEU A 194 15.59 -16.09 1.63
C LEU A 194 15.66 -14.79 2.45
N PRO A 195 16.44 -14.73 3.55
CA PRO A 195 16.57 -13.51 4.33
C PRO A 195 16.98 -12.38 3.38
N ARG A 196 16.42 -11.18 3.60
CA ARG A 196 16.85 -9.97 2.88
C ARG A 196 18.37 -9.94 2.90
N ARG A 197 19.00 -9.62 1.76
CA ARG A 197 20.45 -9.34 1.70
C ARG A 197 20.73 -8.45 2.89
N GLY A 198 21.46 -9.00 3.86
CA GLY A 198 21.67 -8.32 5.13
C GLY A 198 22.19 -6.94 4.79
N TRP A 199 21.46 -5.91 5.20
CA TRP A 199 22.10 -4.64 5.45
C TRP A 199 23.12 -4.98 6.52
N THR A 200 24.37 -5.24 6.10
CA THR A 200 25.49 -5.20 7.02
C THR A 200 25.32 -3.87 7.68
N ARG A 201 24.98 -3.90 8.98
CA ARG A 201 24.81 -2.70 9.78
C ARG A 201 26.11 -1.95 9.58
N ILE A 202 26.14 -0.95 8.71
CA ILE A 202 27.22 0.02 8.70
C ILE A 202 27.02 0.65 10.06
N SER A 203 27.80 0.20 11.04
CA SER A 203 27.98 0.92 12.27
C SER A 203 28.63 2.22 11.83
N LEU A 204 27.79 3.19 11.48
CA LEU A 204 28.16 4.58 11.60
C LEU A 204 28.46 4.72 13.09
N ARG A 205 29.73 4.62 13.45
CA ARG A 205 30.19 5.27 14.68
C ARG A 205 29.85 6.73 14.44
N GLU A 206 28.74 7.17 15.01
CA GLU A 206 28.43 8.59 15.04
C GLU A 206 29.65 9.28 15.66
N PRO A 207 30.27 10.27 15.00
CA PRO A 207 31.10 11.19 15.75
C PRO A 207 30.20 11.77 16.85
N PRO A 208 30.67 11.87 18.11
CA PRO A 208 29.84 12.40 19.18
C PRO A 208 29.27 13.74 18.74
N LEU A 209 27.94 13.86 18.86
CA LEU A 209 27.24 15.14 18.73
C LEU A 209 27.91 16.12 19.70
N ASN A 210 28.71 17.02 19.15
CA ASN A 210 29.25 18.14 19.91
C ASN A 210 28.10 19.15 20.10
N LEU A 211 27.45 19.05 21.26
CA LEU A 211 26.34 19.92 21.66
C LEU A 211 26.83 21.31 22.11
N ASP A 212 28.14 21.58 22.13
CA ASP A 212 28.70 22.85 22.61
C ASP A 212 28.56 24.01 21.60
N ASN A 213 27.98 23.78 20.41
CA ASN A 213 27.80 24.80 19.37
C ASN A 213 26.33 25.04 18.97
N ILE A 214 25.35 24.68 19.80
CA ILE A 214 23.98 25.17 19.62
C ILE A 214 23.90 26.57 20.23
N ASP A 215 24.29 27.57 19.45
CA ASP A 215 23.96 28.97 19.74
C ASP A 215 22.43 29.10 19.79
N ALA A 216 21.91 29.48 20.96
CA ALA A 216 20.50 29.67 21.25
C ALA A 216 19.94 30.96 20.62
N ALA A 217 20.26 31.24 19.35
CA ALA A 217 19.79 32.40 18.63
C ALA A 217 19.06 31.98 17.35
N ASN A 218 17.81 32.43 17.24
CA ASN A 218 16.88 32.31 16.10
C ASN A 218 16.03 31.04 16.07
N VAL A 219 15.15 30.91 17.07
CA VAL A 219 13.82 30.34 16.84
C VAL A 219 12.85 31.52 16.69
N ASP A 220 12.80 32.10 15.49
CA ASP A 220 11.66 32.91 15.07
C ASP A 220 10.53 31.95 14.72
N LEU A 221 9.59 31.82 15.66
CA LEU A 221 8.33 31.15 15.44
C LEU A 221 7.54 31.95 14.40
N TYR A 222 7.28 31.32 13.25
CA TYR A 222 6.38 31.82 12.21
C TYR A 222 5.08 32.38 12.83
N PRO A 223 4.77 33.68 12.67
CA PRO A 223 3.43 34.19 12.92
C PRO A 223 2.54 33.77 11.74
N GLY A 224 1.34 33.32 12.07
CA GLY A 224 0.45 32.62 11.14
C GLY A 224 -0.03 33.41 9.93
N HIS A 225 -0.39 32.66 8.90
CA HIS A 225 -1.39 32.98 7.90
C HIS A 225 -2.10 31.70 7.46
#